data_AF-A0A1M4XQC8-F1
#
_entry.id   AF-A0A1M4XQC8-F1
#
_cell.length_a   1.000
_cell.length_b   1.000
_cell.length_c   1.000
_cell.angle_alpha   90.00
_cell.angle_beta   90.00
_cell.angle_gamma   90.00
#
_symmetry.space_group_name_H-M   'P 1'
#
loop_
_entity.id
_entity.type
_entity.pdbx_description
1 polymer ?
#
loop_
_entity_poly.entity_id
_entity_poly.type
_entity_poly.pdbx_seq_one_letter_code
_entity_poly.pdbx_strand_id
1 'polypeptide(L)'
;MKIAIYGAGEVGQGCCQNLLRAGIQPEAFFDRRARKGEECLGIPLLQVDEYSDSKHSDTIVIIALADGLLHKEVADKLCSKGFQKLVFLPIAYDMPTRLKTKLTILYNEYLEGRVTGVVQDYGRYAKESFFEAGQAVASAGIDKVVVWVPLEIVYTESLEHWPGDKNNLHSPYAYYDRNIATNYWMLNLIRYFQGMDGSCDLYLSMYERNGGAKPNIEKRRLQFELFEHEYSFGMEFFIHSAPEAMWNERGYFNIVGGNHRIMYLYAKGCRYFPLKISRKDFCKWQGMEAVTPDLIERITYPISHPAFQYVIVHGVGEIYHTFKSIEESYGHVDLSNKKILDLSHTEGFFARQFARMKASKVIVAVKAEKLAFYEKLNRLMCVPDIELVDESVIESAELNYDIILRKDSIGMVEITEQTGKNYE
;
A
#
# COMPACT_ATOMS: atom_id res chain seq x y z
N MET A 1 -8.89 15.52 -36.55
CA MET A 1 -8.26 14.83 -35.40
C MET A 1 -7.43 13.71 -35.94
N LYS A 2 -6.15 13.62 -35.57
CA LYS A 2 -5.24 12.57 -36.05
C LYS A 2 -5.13 11.48 -35.00
N ILE A 3 -5.32 10.22 -35.39
CA ILE A 3 -5.22 9.07 -34.49
C ILE A 3 -4.20 8.08 -35.05
N ALA A 4 -3.32 7.60 -34.19
CA ALA A 4 -2.46 6.46 -34.46
C ALA A 4 -2.68 5.38 -33.38
N ILE A 5 -2.42 4.12 -33.73
CA ILE A 5 -2.59 2.98 -32.82
C ILE A 5 -1.23 2.34 -32.60
N TYR A 6 -0.77 2.25 -31.34
CA TYR A 6 0.47 1.53 -31.00
C TYR A 6 0.15 0.09 -30.62
N GLY A 7 0.65 -0.86 -31.41
CA GLY A 7 0.41 -2.30 -31.32
C GLY A 7 -0.47 -2.78 -32.47
N ALA A 8 0.09 -3.57 -33.39
CA ALA A 8 -0.65 -4.14 -34.52
C ALA A 8 -1.17 -5.57 -34.26
N GLY A 9 -1.19 -5.99 -32.99
CA GLY A 9 -1.77 -7.27 -32.55
C GLY A 9 -3.30 -7.24 -32.52
N GLU A 10 -3.90 -8.29 -31.95
CA GLU A 10 -5.36 -8.47 -31.90
C GLU A 10 -6.12 -7.28 -31.31
N VAL A 11 -5.65 -6.74 -30.18
CA VAL A 11 -6.27 -5.59 -29.50
C VAL A 11 -6.26 -4.34 -30.41
N GLY A 12 -5.12 -4.04 -31.03
CA GLY A 12 -5.00 -2.89 -31.93
C GLY A 12 -5.81 -3.03 -33.22
N GLN A 13 -5.85 -4.24 -33.79
CA GLN A 13 -6.71 -4.53 -34.94
C GLN A 13 -8.19 -4.37 -34.60
N GLY A 14 -8.63 -4.86 -33.43
CA GLY A 14 -10.00 -4.67 -32.93
C GLY A 14 -10.34 -3.19 -32.74
N CYS A 15 -9.44 -2.42 -32.12
CA CYS A 15 -9.58 -0.96 -31.96
C CYS A 15 -9.72 -0.26 -33.32
N CYS A 16 -8.87 -0.59 -34.29
CA CYS A 16 -8.93 -0.01 -35.64
C CYS A 16 -10.27 -0.31 -36.32
N GLN A 17 -10.75 -1.56 -36.27
CA GLN A 17 -12.06 -1.91 -36.82
C GLN A 17 -13.19 -1.12 -36.18
N ASN A 18 -13.17 -0.92 -34.87
CA ASN A 18 -14.19 -0.12 -34.18
C ASN A 18 -14.14 1.36 -34.57
N LEU A 19 -12.95 1.94 -34.69
CA LEU A 19 -12.77 3.31 -35.18
C LEU A 19 -13.29 3.46 -36.62
N LEU A 20 -12.94 2.53 -37.51
CA LEU A 20 -13.41 2.54 -38.90
C LEU A 20 -14.95 2.43 -38.98
N ARG A 21 -15.58 1.58 -38.17
CA ARG A 21 -17.05 1.50 -38.05
C ARG A 21 -17.69 2.79 -37.55
N ALA A 22 -16.98 3.53 -36.69
CA ALA A 22 -17.40 4.85 -36.22
C ALA A 22 -17.11 5.98 -37.23
N GLY A 23 -16.60 5.65 -38.43
CA GLY A 23 -16.25 6.64 -39.47
C GLY A 23 -14.94 7.39 -39.21
N ILE A 24 -14.09 6.88 -38.33
CA ILE A 24 -12.81 7.47 -37.95
C ILE A 24 -11.68 6.63 -38.56
N GLN A 25 -10.88 7.22 -39.43
CA GLN A 25 -9.76 6.55 -40.08
C GLN A 25 -8.45 6.83 -39.32
N PRO A 26 -7.79 5.82 -38.71
CA PRO A 26 -6.45 5.99 -38.16
C PRO A 26 -5.43 6.33 -39.25
N GLU A 27 -4.42 7.13 -38.95
CA GLU A 27 -3.37 7.50 -39.91
C GLU A 27 -2.26 6.45 -40.00
N ALA A 28 -2.00 5.73 -38.91
CA ALA A 28 -0.93 4.74 -38.84
C ALA A 28 -1.14 3.74 -37.69
N PHE A 29 -0.57 2.55 -37.87
CA PHE A 29 -0.17 1.68 -36.78
C PHE A 29 1.31 1.89 -36.46
N PHE A 30 1.65 1.83 -35.18
CA PHE A 30 3.02 1.74 -34.70
C PHE A 30 3.28 0.34 -34.15
N ASP A 31 4.31 -0.34 -34.63
CA ASP A 31 4.76 -1.61 -34.05
C ASP A 31 6.28 -1.72 -34.14
N ARG A 32 6.91 -2.24 -33.09
CA ARG A 32 8.37 -2.45 -33.07
C ARG A 32 8.83 -3.48 -34.12
N ARG A 33 7.93 -4.34 -34.60
CA ARG A 33 8.21 -5.35 -35.62
C ARG A 33 7.89 -4.89 -37.03
N ALA A 34 7.38 -3.66 -37.20
CA ALA A 34 7.02 -3.11 -38.49
C ALA A 34 8.20 -3.10 -39.46
N ARG A 35 7.93 -3.45 -40.71
CA ARG A 35 8.85 -3.32 -41.84
C ARG A 35 8.30 -2.31 -42.85
N LYS A 36 9.22 -1.65 -43.56
CA LYS A 36 8.89 -0.60 -44.52
C LYS A 36 7.89 -1.10 -45.58
N GLY A 37 6.77 -0.41 -45.71
CA GLY A 37 5.72 -0.71 -46.70
C GLY A 37 4.70 -1.76 -46.26
N GLU A 38 4.76 -2.26 -45.02
CA GLU A 38 3.70 -3.09 -44.47
C GLU A 38 2.44 -2.27 -44.15
N GLU A 39 1.29 -2.93 -44.20
CA GLU A 39 0.00 -2.36 -43.82
C GLU A 39 -0.74 -3.33 -42.90
N CYS A 40 -1.55 -2.78 -42.01
CA CYS A 40 -2.47 -3.53 -41.17
C CYS A 40 -3.88 -2.98 -41.38
N LEU A 41 -4.81 -3.82 -41.86
CA LEU A 41 -6.18 -3.41 -42.20
C LEU A 41 -6.24 -2.22 -43.20
N GLY A 42 -5.29 -2.15 -44.13
CA GLY A 42 -5.18 -1.06 -45.12
C GLY A 42 -4.69 0.27 -44.53
N ILE A 43 -4.15 0.25 -43.30
CA ILE A 43 -3.54 1.40 -42.63
C ILE A 43 -2.02 1.17 -42.57
N PRO A 44 -1.18 2.18 -42.87
CA PRO A 44 0.27 2.04 -42.84
C PRO A 44 0.79 1.50 -41.50
N LEU A 45 1.66 0.49 -41.54
CA LEU A 45 2.34 -0.07 -40.37
C LEU A 45 3.77 0.46 -40.32
N LEU A 46 4.09 1.23 -39.29
CA LEU A 46 5.33 1.98 -39.17
C LEU A 46 6.05 1.68 -37.86
N GLN A 47 7.36 1.89 -37.83
CA GLN A 47 8.05 2.18 -36.57
C GLN A 47 7.78 3.63 -36.18
N VAL A 48 7.79 3.93 -34.88
CA VAL A 48 7.51 5.29 -34.36
C VAL A 48 8.43 6.35 -34.99
N ASP A 49 9.70 6.00 -35.19
CA ASP A 49 10.72 6.92 -35.73
C ASP A 49 10.53 7.23 -37.22
N GLU A 50 9.69 6.49 -37.94
CA GLU A 50 9.37 6.73 -39.35
C GLU A 50 8.23 7.75 -39.52
N TYR A 51 7.58 8.18 -38.42
CA TYR A 51 6.45 9.09 -38.44
C TYR A 51 6.91 10.55 -38.23
N SER A 52 6.48 11.47 -39.10
CA SER A 52 6.97 12.87 -39.14
C SER A 52 6.81 13.68 -37.84
N ASP A 53 7.90 14.30 -37.39
CA ASP A 53 7.99 15.16 -36.19
C ASP A 53 6.96 16.29 -36.14
N SER A 54 6.64 16.89 -37.30
CA SER A 54 5.66 17.99 -37.41
C SER A 54 4.23 17.61 -37.01
N LYS A 55 3.95 16.32 -36.75
CA LYS A 55 2.62 15.80 -36.45
C LYS A 55 2.47 15.28 -35.02
N HIS A 56 3.55 15.13 -34.25
CA HIS A 56 3.54 14.35 -33.00
C HIS A 56 2.63 14.93 -31.88
N SER A 57 2.66 16.24 -31.64
CA SER A 57 1.87 16.88 -30.57
C SER A 57 0.37 16.89 -30.83
N ASP A 58 -0.04 16.82 -32.10
CA ASP A 58 -1.45 16.85 -32.52
C ASP A 58 -2.07 15.47 -32.73
N THR A 59 -1.24 14.42 -32.77
CA THR A 59 -1.69 13.04 -32.93
C THR A 59 -2.03 12.43 -31.57
N ILE A 60 -3.23 11.87 -31.49
CA ILE A 60 -3.64 11.02 -30.37
C ILE A 60 -3.11 9.61 -30.65
N VAL A 61 -2.32 9.06 -29.73
CA VAL A 61 -1.82 7.69 -29.83
C VAL A 61 -2.57 6.80 -28.85
N ILE A 62 -3.26 5.78 -29.37
CA ILE A 62 -3.95 4.76 -28.57
C ILE A 62 -2.99 3.58 -28.40
N ILE A 63 -2.56 3.31 -27.17
CA ILE A 63 -1.67 2.18 -26.87
C ILE A 63 -2.53 0.92 -26.72
N ALA A 64 -2.52 0.04 -27.71
CA ALA A 64 -3.39 -1.13 -27.81
C ALA A 64 -2.57 -2.43 -27.74
N LEU A 65 -1.89 -2.63 -26.61
CA LEU A 65 -1.12 -3.84 -26.34
C LEU A 65 -1.95 -4.83 -25.53
N ALA A 66 -1.72 -6.13 -25.75
CA ALA A 66 -2.37 -7.17 -24.93
C ALA A 66 -1.83 -7.18 -23.50
N ASP A 67 -0.54 -6.86 -23.32
CA ASP A 67 0.07 -6.74 -22.00
C ASP A 67 -0.06 -5.31 -21.47
N GLY A 68 -1.02 -5.11 -20.56
CA GLY A 68 -1.29 -3.84 -19.91
C GLY A 68 -0.12 -3.27 -19.10
N LEU A 69 0.85 -4.09 -18.67
CA LEU A 69 2.02 -3.62 -17.93
C LEU A 69 3.00 -2.84 -18.81
N LEU A 70 3.06 -3.14 -20.10
CA LEU A 70 3.95 -2.46 -21.06
C LEU A 70 3.47 -1.05 -21.46
N HIS A 71 2.23 -0.69 -21.11
CA HIS A 71 1.67 0.60 -21.51
C HIS A 71 2.47 1.78 -20.95
N LYS A 72 3.02 1.68 -19.74
CA LYS A 72 3.83 2.75 -19.15
C LYS A 72 5.13 2.96 -19.93
N GLU A 73 5.90 1.90 -20.14
CA GLU A 73 7.16 1.95 -20.89
C GLU A 73 6.95 2.56 -22.29
N VAL A 74 5.89 2.12 -22.98
CA VAL A 74 5.57 2.63 -24.31
C VAL A 74 5.11 4.08 -24.28
N ALA A 75 4.28 4.47 -23.31
CA ALA A 75 3.84 5.86 -23.17
C ALA A 75 5.03 6.79 -22.89
N ASP A 76 5.92 6.41 -21.97
CA ASP A 76 7.15 7.15 -21.67
C ASP A 76 8.04 7.29 -22.92
N LYS A 77 8.19 6.21 -23.70
CA LYS A 77 8.92 6.25 -24.98
C LYS A 77 8.26 7.17 -26.01
N LEU A 78 6.94 7.10 -26.20
CA LEU A 78 6.22 7.98 -27.13
C LEU A 78 6.32 9.44 -26.69
N CYS A 79 6.23 9.72 -25.40
CA CYS A 79 6.41 11.06 -24.86
C CYS A 79 7.82 11.60 -25.13
N SER A 80 8.86 10.78 -24.94
CA SER A 80 10.25 11.14 -25.27
C SER A 80 10.45 11.50 -26.75
N LYS A 81 9.56 11.01 -27.63
CA LYS A 81 9.55 11.29 -29.06
C LYS A 81 8.67 12.49 -29.43
N GLY A 82 7.99 13.13 -28.48
CA GLY A 82 7.19 14.34 -28.72
C GLY A 82 5.68 14.12 -28.77
N PHE A 83 5.18 12.89 -28.60
CA PHE A 83 3.75 12.64 -28.51
C PHE A 83 3.21 13.05 -27.14
N GLN A 84 2.23 13.95 -27.12
CA GLN A 84 1.66 14.48 -25.88
C GLN A 84 0.27 13.91 -25.57
N LYS A 85 -0.51 13.48 -26.57
CA LYS A 85 -1.89 13.01 -26.36
C LYS A 85 -1.93 11.49 -26.41
N LEU A 86 -1.79 10.85 -25.24
CA LEU A 86 -1.73 9.39 -25.14
C LEU A 86 -2.98 8.82 -24.47
N VAL A 87 -3.54 7.77 -25.05
CA VAL A 87 -4.65 6.98 -24.49
C VAL A 87 -4.12 5.60 -24.14
N PHE A 88 -4.13 5.26 -22.86
CA PHE A 88 -3.43 4.09 -22.33
C PHE A 88 -4.13 3.52 -21.09
N LEU A 89 -3.81 2.26 -20.77
CA LEU A 89 -4.28 1.59 -19.57
C LEU A 89 -3.28 1.85 -18.40
N PRO A 90 -3.69 2.51 -17.30
CA PRO A 90 -2.77 3.03 -16.28
C PRO A 90 -2.42 2.00 -15.17
N ILE A 91 -2.10 0.76 -15.54
CA ILE A 91 -1.86 -0.32 -14.55
C ILE A 91 -0.64 0.01 -13.68
N ALA A 92 0.51 0.20 -14.32
CA ALA A 92 1.83 0.32 -13.68
C ALA A 92 2.18 1.75 -13.21
N TYR A 93 1.18 2.60 -12.93
CA TYR A 93 1.41 3.99 -12.53
C TYR A 93 1.13 4.21 -11.04
N ASP A 94 1.97 5.03 -10.40
CA ASP A 94 1.79 5.53 -9.04
C ASP A 94 0.80 6.70 -9.05
N MET A 95 -0.49 6.38 -9.06
CA MET A 95 -1.54 7.41 -9.11
C MET A 95 -2.83 6.96 -8.41
N PRO A 96 -3.70 7.91 -8.03
CA PRO A 96 -4.94 7.62 -7.31
C PRO A 96 -5.89 6.76 -8.11
N THR A 97 -6.63 5.89 -7.41
CA THR A 97 -7.64 5.02 -8.02
C THR A 97 -8.65 5.79 -8.86
N ARG A 98 -9.14 6.95 -8.38
CA ARG A 98 -10.10 7.77 -9.15
C ARG A 98 -9.54 8.24 -10.49
N LEU A 99 -8.25 8.57 -10.56
CA LEU A 99 -7.62 8.97 -11.81
C LEU A 99 -7.39 7.75 -12.70
N LYS A 100 -6.93 6.61 -12.14
CA LYS A 100 -6.84 5.34 -12.89
C LYS A 100 -8.18 4.97 -13.52
N THR A 101 -9.28 5.03 -12.76
CA THR A 101 -10.62 4.74 -13.27
C THR A 101 -11.01 5.66 -14.41
N LYS A 102 -10.78 6.99 -14.28
CA LYS A 102 -11.07 7.94 -15.37
C LYS A 102 -10.28 7.63 -16.64
N LEU A 103 -8.99 7.33 -16.51
CA LEU A 103 -8.12 6.99 -17.64
C LEU A 103 -8.50 5.63 -18.25
N THR A 104 -8.86 4.63 -17.45
CA THR A 104 -9.36 3.33 -17.93
C THR A 104 -10.68 3.46 -18.67
N ILE A 105 -11.61 4.30 -18.19
CA ILE A 105 -12.86 4.59 -18.92
C ILE A 105 -12.55 5.22 -20.27
N LEU A 106 -11.72 6.27 -20.30
CA LEU A 106 -11.28 6.92 -21.54
C LEU A 106 -10.62 5.92 -22.50
N TYR A 107 -9.75 5.05 -21.97
CA TYR A 107 -9.10 4.00 -22.73
C TYR A 107 -10.10 3.05 -23.39
N ASN A 108 -11.08 2.54 -22.63
CA ASN A 108 -12.09 1.62 -23.15
C ASN A 108 -13.02 2.30 -24.16
N GLU A 109 -13.39 3.56 -23.94
CA GLU A 109 -14.16 4.36 -24.91
C GLU A 109 -13.45 4.42 -26.26
N TYR A 110 -12.14 4.74 -26.28
CA TYR A 110 -11.35 4.77 -27.50
C TYR A 110 -11.16 3.40 -28.16
N LEU A 111 -10.97 2.33 -27.38
CA LEU A 111 -10.91 0.95 -27.91
C LEU A 111 -12.22 0.55 -28.61
N GLU A 112 -13.36 1.01 -28.09
CA GLU A 112 -14.69 0.74 -28.62
C GLU A 112 -15.10 1.72 -29.74
N GLY A 113 -14.17 2.58 -30.20
CA GLY A 113 -14.43 3.56 -31.26
C GLY A 113 -15.26 4.77 -30.82
N ARG A 114 -15.61 4.86 -29.53
CA ARG A 114 -16.23 6.04 -28.92
C ARG A 114 -15.15 7.04 -28.58
N VAL A 115 -14.80 7.88 -29.53
CA VAL A 115 -13.82 8.96 -29.30
C VAL A 115 -14.52 10.12 -28.56
N THR A 116 -14.78 9.90 -27.28
CA THR A 116 -15.41 10.83 -26.35
C THR A 116 -14.38 11.37 -25.36
N GLY A 117 -14.56 12.62 -24.92
CA GLY A 117 -13.70 13.24 -23.91
C GLY A 117 -12.44 13.93 -24.44
N VAL A 118 -11.79 14.70 -23.58
CA VAL A 118 -10.56 15.45 -23.89
C VAL A 118 -9.37 14.63 -23.41
N VAL A 119 -8.53 14.17 -24.34
CA VAL A 119 -7.23 13.57 -24.01
C VAL A 119 -6.31 14.68 -23.51
N GLN A 120 -5.91 14.59 -22.24
CA GLN A 120 -4.97 15.56 -21.67
C GLN A 120 -3.54 15.25 -22.08
N ASP A 121 -2.67 16.24 -21.90
CA ASP A 121 -1.23 16.09 -22.09
C ASP A 121 -0.68 15.04 -21.12
N TYR A 122 -0.04 14.00 -21.67
CA TYR A 122 0.60 12.92 -20.95
C TYR A 122 1.70 13.41 -20.02
N GLY A 123 2.37 14.52 -20.35
CA GLY A 123 3.37 15.17 -19.51
C GLY A 123 2.83 15.53 -18.12
N ARG A 124 1.50 15.72 -17.96
CA ARG A 124 0.86 15.84 -16.65
C ARG A 124 0.99 14.54 -15.86
N TYR A 125 0.66 13.40 -16.46
CA TYR A 125 0.76 12.10 -15.80
C TYR A 125 2.20 11.61 -15.59
N ALA A 126 3.11 11.99 -16.48
CA ALA A 126 4.52 11.59 -16.42
C ALA A 126 5.34 12.38 -15.39
N LYS A 127 4.93 13.62 -15.07
CA LYS A 127 5.66 14.52 -14.16
C LYS A 127 4.92 14.82 -12.86
N GLU A 128 3.59 14.71 -12.83
CA GLU A 128 2.83 14.88 -11.61
C GLU A 128 2.96 13.62 -10.77
N SER A 129 3.93 13.68 -9.88
CA SER A 129 3.72 13.42 -8.47
C SER A 129 2.27 13.64 -8.03
N PHE A 130 1.39 12.63 -8.12
CA PHE A 130 0.06 12.71 -7.52
C PHE A 130 0.21 12.52 -6.01
N PHE A 131 0.88 13.45 -5.32
CA PHE A 131 1.27 13.28 -3.91
C PHE A 131 0.54 14.29 -3.05
N GLU A 132 -0.78 14.14 -2.98
CA GLU A 132 -1.60 14.85 -2.01
C GLU A 132 -2.09 13.86 -0.97
N ALA A 133 -1.85 14.15 0.30
CA ALA A 133 -2.34 13.30 1.38
C ALA A 133 -3.88 13.13 1.36
N GLY A 134 -4.62 14.01 0.69
CA GLY A 134 -6.06 13.87 0.44
C GLY A 134 -6.45 12.61 -0.36
N GLN A 135 -5.49 11.92 -0.97
CA GLN A 135 -5.76 10.69 -1.72
C GLN A 135 -5.97 9.47 -0.83
N ALA A 136 -5.48 9.51 0.41
CA ALA A 136 -5.80 8.49 1.40
C ALA A 136 -7.28 8.51 1.80
N VAL A 137 -7.99 9.60 1.51
CA VAL A 137 -9.39 9.80 1.87
C VAL A 137 -10.31 9.03 0.90
N ALA A 138 -10.92 7.96 1.40
CA ALA A 138 -11.98 7.23 0.71
C ALA A 138 -13.30 8.04 0.67
N SER A 139 -13.64 8.70 1.78
CA SER A 139 -14.84 9.52 1.93
C SER A 139 -14.60 10.67 2.92
N ALA A 140 -15.17 11.85 2.65
CA ALA A 140 -15.01 13.03 3.47
C ALA A 140 -16.35 13.53 4.01
N GLY A 141 -16.50 13.54 5.33
CA GLY A 141 -17.56 14.25 6.04
C GLY A 141 -17.09 15.60 6.59
N ILE A 142 -17.97 16.31 7.30
CA ILE A 142 -17.63 17.60 7.92
C ILE A 142 -16.58 17.42 9.02
N ASP A 143 -16.83 16.53 9.99
CA ASP A 143 -15.94 16.35 11.15
C ASP A 143 -15.03 15.11 11.07
N LYS A 144 -15.50 14.08 10.36
CA LYS A 144 -14.80 12.80 10.21
C LYS A 144 -14.49 12.51 8.74
N VAL A 145 -13.40 11.80 8.52
CA VAL A 145 -12.98 11.29 7.20
C VAL A 145 -12.79 9.78 7.30
N VAL A 146 -13.14 9.07 6.22
CA VAL A 146 -12.77 7.66 6.05
C VAL A 146 -11.51 7.63 5.22
N VAL A 147 -10.45 7.04 5.77
CA VAL A 147 -9.13 6.95 5.14
C VAL A 147 -8.67 5.50 5.06
N TRP A 148 -7.84 5.21 4.06
CA TRP A 148 -7.14 3.93 3.93
C TRP A 148 -5.87 3.95 4.76
N VAL A 149 -5.83 3.15 5.81
CA VAL A 149 -4.72 3.10 6.77
C VAL A 149 -3.93 1.80 6.58
N PRO A 150 -2.60 1.86 6.39
CA PRO A 150 -1.78 0.67 6.22
C PRO A 150 -1.65 -0.14 7.52
N LEU A 151 -1.55 -1.47 7.39
CA LEU A 151 -1.53 -2.47 8.46
C LEU A 151 -0.61 -2.11 9.63
N GLU A 152 0.56 -1.58 9.31
CA GLU A 152 1.65 -1.26 10.23
C GLU A 152 1.24 -0.32 11.35
N ILE A 153 0.20 0.49 11.13
CA ILE A 153 -0.27 1.50 12.08
C ILE A 153 -1.74 1.32 12.45
N VAL A 154 -2.32 0.13 12.22
CA VAL A 154 -3.64 -0.24 12.73
C VAL A 154 -3.48 -1.11 13.97
N TYR A 155 -3.91 -0.59 15.11
CA TYR A 155 -3.79 -1.21 16.42
C TYR A 155 -5.17 -1.48 17.00
N THR A 156 -5.26 -2.49 17.87
CA THR A 156 -6.43 -2.82 18.68
C THR A 156 -6.80 -1.67 19.63
N GLU A 157 -7.91 -1.84 20.35
CA GLU A 157 -8.36 -0.85 21.33
C GLU A 157 -7.29 -0.52 22.37
N SER A 158 -7.22 0.75 22.78
CA SER A 158 -6.36 1.22 23.88
C SER A 158 -7.22 1.64 25.07
N LEU A 159 -6.91 1.10 26.26
CA LEU A 159 -7.57 1.48 27.52
C LEU A 159 -7.40 2.96 27.88
N GLU A 160 -6.29 3.55 27.43
CA GLU A 160 -5.96 4.95 27.67
C GLU A 160 -6.79 5.87 26.78
N HIS A 161 -6.95 5.49 25.51
CA HIS A 161 -7.60 6.31 24.49
C HIS A 161 -9.08 5.98 24.28
N TRP A 162 -9.63 4.95 24.95
CA TRP A 162 -11.02 4.54 24.77
C TRP A 162 -12.00 5.63 25.24
N PRO A 163 -12.88 6.13 24.36
CA PRO A 163 -13.76 7.26 24.68
C PRO A 163 -15.07 6.84 25.36
N GLY A 164 -15.40 5.54 25.37
CA GLY A 164 -16.63 5.01 25.94
C GLY A 164 -16.47 4.40 27.33
N ASP A 165 -17.48 3.66 27.77
CA ASP A 165 -17.35 2.82 28.97
C ASP A 165 -16.32 1.70 28.68
N LYS A 166 -15.27 1.62 29.51
CA LYS A 166 -14.19 0.63 29.41
C LYS A 166 -14.69 -0.80 29.60
N ASN A 167 -15.85 -1.00 30.25
CA ASN A 167 -16.50 -2.31 30.34
C ASN A 167 -16.99 -2.85 28.99
N ASN A 168 -17.10 -1.97 27.97
CA ASN A 168 -17.47 -2.37 26.62
C ASN A 168 -16.27 -2.76 25.75
N LEU A 169 -15.07 -2.79 26.30
CA LEU A 169 -13.91 -3.32 25.59
C LEU A 169 -14.02 -4.84 25.48
N HIS A 170 -14.05 -5.33 24.25
CA HIS A 170 -14.29 -6.74 23.97
C HIS A 170 -13.00 -7.54 23.72
N SER A 171 -11.87 -6.84 23.48
CA SER A 171 -10.58 -7.49 23.32
C SER A 171 -10.03 -7.99 24.66
N PRO A 172 -9.40 -9.18 24.69
CA PRO A 172 -8.53 -9.62 25.79
C PRO A 172 -7.57 -8.53 26.27
N TYR A 173 -7.35 -8.42 27.59
CA TYR A 173 -6.48 -7.38 28.16
C TYR A 173 -5.05 -7.42 27.60
N ALA A 174 -4.50 -8.64 27.42
CA ALA A 174 -3.17 -8.86 26.86
C ALA A 174 -3.00 -8.31 25.43
N TYR A 175 -4.11 -8.02 24.74
CA TYR A 175 -4.15 -7.60 23.35
C TYR A 175 -4.59 -6.14 23.18
N TYR A 176 -4.71 -5.37 24.26
CA TYR A 176 -4.93 -3.93 24.15
C TYR A 176 -3.67 -3.23 23.65
N ASP A 177 -3.88 -2.23 22.80
CA ASP A 177 -2.82 -1.39 22.25
C ASP A 177 -1.71 -2.19 21.56
N ARG A 178 -2.10 -3.21 20.80
CA ARG A 178 -1.22 -4.07 19.98
C ARG A 178 -1.57 -3.91 18.50
N ASN A 179 -0.62 -4.17 17.60
CA ASN A 179 -0.94 -4.15 16.18
C ASN A 179 -2.03 -5.18 15.87
N ILE A 180 -2.89 -4.90 14.90
CA ILE A 180 -4.00 -5.79 14.57
C ILE A 180 -3.51 -7.14 14.02
N ALA A 181 -2.33 -7.18 13.39
CA ALA A 181 -1.70 -8.40 12.89
C ALA A 181 -1.40 -9.41 14.02
N THR A 182 -1.23 -8.94 15.25
CA THR A 182 -0.94 -9.79 16.40
C THR A 182 -2.15 -10.64 16.85
N ASN A 183 -3.37 -10.36 16.35
CA ASN A 183 -4.61 -11.09 16.68
C ASN A 183 -4.74 -12.43 15.94
N TYR A 184 -3.73 -13.29 16.03
CA TYR A 184 -3.69 -14.61 15.37
C TYR A 184 -4.86 -15.53 15.77
N TRP A 185 -5.44 -15.35 16.97
CA TRP A 185 -6.61 -16.08 17.43
C TRP A 185 -7.89 -15.73 16.65
N MET A 186 -8.04 -14.49 16.18
CA MET A 186 -9.13 -14.09 15.29
C MET A 186 -8.91 -14.60 13.87
N LEU A 187 -7.65 -14.61 13.39
CA LEU A 187 -7.31 -15.24 12.10
C LEU A 187 -7.62 -16.73 12.11
N ASN A 188 -7.30 -17.42 13.21
CA ASN A 188 -7.58 -18.85 13.36
C ASN A 188 -9.08 -19.15 13.29
N LEU A 189 -9.92 -18.29 13.90
CA LEU A 189 -11.37 -18.36 13.76
C LEU A 189 -11.84 -18.15 12.30
N ILE A 190 -11.27 -17.16 11.60
CA ILE A 190 -11.64 -16.90 10.19
C ILE A 190 -11.25 -18.09 9.31
N ARG A 191 -10.04 -18.65 9.49
CA ARG A 191 -9.59 -19.87 8.79
C ARG A 191 -10.53 -21.05 9.05
N TYR A 192 -10.99 -21.21 10.30
CA TYR A 192 -12.00 -22.21 10.64
C TYR A 192 -13.30 -22.02 9.85
N PHE A 193 -13.82 -20.79 9.77
CA PHE A 193 -15.03 -20.52 8.96
C PHE A 193 -14.82 -20.70 7.46
N GLN A 194 -13.60 -20.52 6.96
CA GLN A 194 -13.23 -20.80 5.57
C GLN A 194 -13.07 -22.30 5.27
N GLY A 195 -13.21 -23.19 6.28
CA GLY A 195 -12.96 -24.62 6.12
C GLY A 195 -11.48 -24.97 5.94
N MET A 196 -10.58 -24.06 6.34
CA MET A 196 -9.14 -24.31 6.39
C MET A 196 -8.75 -24.99 7.73
N ASP A 197 -7.46 -25.15 7.97
CA ASP A 197 -6.84 -25.70 9.19
C ASP A 197 -6.94 -24.80 10.45
N GLY A 198 -7.94 -23.92 10.51
CA GLY A 198 -8.22 -23.11 11.69
C GLY A 198 -9.08 -23.83 12.73
N SER A 199 -9.09 -23.31 13.97
CA SER A 199 -9.99 -23.74 15.04
C SER A 199 -10.68 -22.53 15.71
N CYS A 200 -11.86 -22.76 16.29
CA CYS A 200 -12.52 -21.79 17.16
C CYS A 200 -12.06 -21.88 18.62
N ASP A 201 -11.35 -22.94 19.02
CA ASP A 201 -10.94 -23.19 20.41
C ASP A 201 -10.06 -22.08 20.95
N LEU A 202 -9.09 -21.63 20.15
CA LEU A 202 -8.20 -20.56 20.53
C LEU A 202 -8.98 -19.26 20.77
N TYR A 203 -9.91 -18.92 19.87
CA TYR A 203 -10.79 -17.77 20.03
C TYR A 203 -11.66 -17.89 21.29
N LEU A 204 -12.24 -19.05 21.58
CA LEU A 204 -13.02 -19.30 22.79
C LEU A 204 -12.17 -19.16 24.07
N SER A 205 -10.98 -19.77 24.08
CA SER A 205 -10.07 -19.77 25.23
C SER A 205 -9.63 -18.36 25.61
N MET A 206 -9.50 -17.45 24.64
CA MET A 206 -9.14 -16.07 24.89
C MET A 206 -10.24 -15.34 25.66
N TYR A 207 -11.52 -15.59 25.39
CA TYR A 207 -12.61 -14.97 26.16
C TYR A 207 -12.77 -15.60 27.54
N GLU A 208 -12.56 -16.91 27.66
CA GLU A 208 -12.62 -17.62 28.95
C GLU A 208 -11.53 -17.13 29.91
N ARG A 209 -10.28 -16.98 29.44
CA ARG A 209 -9.14 -16.51 30.26
C ARG A 209 -9.29 -15.08 30.78
N ASN A 210 -10.07 -14.26 30.10
CA ASN A 210 -10.27 -12.85 30.47
C ASN A 210 -11.58 -12.60 31.24
N GLY A 211 -12.25 -13.66 31.71
CA GLY A 211 -13.48 -13.53 32.50
C GLY A 211 -14.67 -12.96 31.71
N GLY A 212 -14.61 -12.97 30.38
CA GLY A 212 -15.65 -12.45 29.51
C GLY A 212 -16.80 -13.42 29.31
N ALA A 213 -17.96 -12.92 28.87
CA ALA A 213 -19.04 -13.77 28.41
C ALA A 213 -18.57 -14.63 27.24
N LYS A 214 -18.91 -15.94 27.25
CA LYS A 214 -18.56 -16.85 26.15
C LYS A 214 -19.08 -16.28 24.82
N PRO A 215 -18.21 -16.09 23.82
CA PRO A 215 -18.63 -15.48 22.58
C PRO A 215 -19.48 -16.47 21.79
N ASN A 216 -20.54 -15.97 21.15
CA ASN A 216 -21.42 -16.79 20.32
C ASN A 216 -20.77 -17.06 18.95
N ILE A 217 -20.25 -18.27 18.75
CA ILE A 217 -19.57 -18.69 17.51
C ILE A 217 -20.51 -18.65 16.30
N GLU A 218 -21.77 -19.07 16.44
CA GLU A 218 -22.74 -19.00 15.33
C GLU A 218 -23.02 -17.57 14.89
N LYS A 219 -23.11 -16.63 15.83
CA LYS A 219 -23.20 -15.19 15.50
C LYS A 219 -21.95 -14.73 14.73
N ARG A 220 -20.76 -15.22 15.07
CA ARG A 220 -19.52 -14.87 14.35
C ARG A 220 -19.46 -15.50 12.96
N ARG A 221 -20.01 -16.71 12.79
CA ARG A 221 -20.17 -17.36 11.49
C ARG A 221 -21.08 -16.56 10.55
N LEU A 222 -22.26 -16.15 11.04
CA LEU A 222 -23.17 -15.28 10.29
C LEU A 222 -22.53 -13.94 9.90
N GLN A 223 -21.74 -13.34 10.81
CA GLN A 223 -20.99 -12.13 10.49
C GLN A 223 -19.95 -12.36 9.39
N PHE A 224 -19.22 -13.49 9.46
CA PHE A 224 -18.26 -13.86 8.43
C PHE A 224 -18.92 -14.07 7.06
N GLU A 225 -20.05 -14.79 7.01
CA GLU A 225 -20.82 -15.02 5.79
C GLU A 225 -21.32 -13.72 5.17
N LEU A 226 -21.81 -12.79 6.00
CA LEU A 226 -22.18 -11.45 5.54
C LEU A 226 -20.96 -10.71 4.96
N PHE A 227 -19.80 -10.78 5.60
CA PHE A 227 -18.60 -10.14 5.07
C PHE A 227 -18.13 -10.77 3.75
N GLU A 228 -18.20 -12.09 3.59
CA GLU A 228 -17.92 -12.76 2.31
C GLU A 228 -18.89 -12.29 1.21
N HIS A 229 -20.18 -12.18 1.53
CA HIS A 229 -21.19 -11.67 0.59
C HIS A 229 -20.84 -10.24 0.16
N GLU A 230 -20.65 -9.32 1.10
CA GLU A 230 -20.33 -7.92 0.81
C GLU A 230 -19.01 -7.75 0.05
N TYR A 231 -17.97 -8.53 0.42
CA TYR A 231 -16.68 -8.49 -0.25
C TYR A 231 -16.77 -8.95 -1.71
N SER A 232 -17.73 -9.81 -2.05
CA SER A 232 -17.95 -10.23 -3.45
C SER A 232 -18.46 -9.10 -4.36
N PHE A 233 -19.01 -8.03 -3.79
CA PHE A 233 -19.47 -6.85 -4.52
C PHE A 233 -18.46 -5.69 -4.53
N GLY A 234 -17.40 -5.77 -3.72
CA GLY A 234 -16.37 -4.73 -3.63
C GLY A 234 -16.08 -4.29 -2.19
N MET A 235 -15.57 -3.07 -2.05
CA MET A 235 -15.12 -2.50 -0.77
C MET A 235 -16.09 -1.48 -0.17
N GLU A 236 -17.17 -1.15 -0.88
CA GLU A 236 -18.14 -0.11 -0.56
C GLU A 236 -18.72 -0.30 0.85
N PHE A 237 -19.17 -1.51 1.18
CA PHE A 237 -19.67 -1.83 2.52
C PHE A 237 -18.62 -1.54 3.60
N PHE A 238 -17.36 -1.95 3.39
CA PHE A 238 -16.28 -1.77 4.34
C PHE A 238 -15.89 -0.29 4.52
N ILE A 239 -15.95 0.51 3.45
CA ILE A 239 -15.73 1.95 3.49
C ILE A 239 -16.86 2.64 4.24
N HIS A 240 -18.12 2.35 3.92
CA HIS A 240 -19.29 2.99 4.53
C HIS A 240 -19.47 2.59 6.00
N SER A 241 -19.09 1.37 6.34
CA SER A 241 -19.19 0.87 7.70
C SER A 241 -17.88 1.03 8.50
N ALA A 242 -16.85 1.66 7.95
CA ALA A 242 -15.49 1.76 8.53
C ALA A 242 -15.49 2.00 10.05
N PRO A 243 -14.75 1.18 10.83
CA PRO A 243 -14.67 1.36 12.27
C PRO A 243 -14.06 2.72 12.62
N GLU A 244 -14.47 3.25 13.77
CA GLU A 244 -13.85 4.45 14.30
C GLU A 244 -12.43 4.14 14.75
N ALA A 245 -11.52 5.09 14.61
CA ALA A 245 -10.17 4.97 15.14
C ALA A 245 -9.67 6.32 15.65
N MET A 246 -8.76 6.27 16.62
CA MET A 246 -8.20 7.43 17.29
C MET A 246 -6.69 7.43 17.14
N TRP A 247 -6.12 8.61 16.95
CA TRP A 247 -4.67 8.77 16.87
C TRP A 247 -4.04 8.53 18.24
N ASN A 248 -3.01 7.69 18.24
CA ASN A 248 -2.10 7.51 19.34
C ASN A 248 -0.87 8.38 19.11
N GLU A 249 -0.40 9.08 20.14
CA GLU A 249 0.76 9.98 20.04
C GLU A 249 2.07 9.24 19.66
N ARG A 250 2.07 7.92 19.69
CA ARG A 250 3.17 7.05 19.21
C ARG A 250 3.14 6.75 17.71
N GLY A 251 2.32 7.46 16.95
CA GLY A 251 2.35 7.39 15.49
C GLY A 251 1.55 6.25 14.88
N TYR A 252 0.42 5.87 15.50
CA TYR A 252 -0.49 4.84 14.98
C TYR A 252 -1.96 5.10 15.37
N PHE A 253 -2.88 4.28 14.86
CA PHE A 253 -4.31 4.38 15.15
C PHE A 253 -4.79 3.20 16.00
N ASN A 254 -5.40 3.48 17.15
CA ASN A 254 -6.17 2.49 17.89
C ASN A 254 -7.61 2.47 17.38
N ILE A 255 -8.11 1.31 16.96
CA ILE A 255 -9.51 1.17 16.56
C ILE A 255 -10.43 1.18 17.78
N VAL A 256 -11.61 1.75 17.62
CA VAL A 256 -12.66 1.84 18.64
C VAL A 256 -13.77 0.84 18.28
N GLY A 257 -13.43 -0.44 18.38
CA GLY A 257 -14.26 -1.56 17.93
C GLY A 257 -14.11 -1.89 16.44
N GLY A 258 -14.87 -2.90 15.98
CA GLY A 258 -14.80 -3.38 14.60
C GLY A 258 -13.62 -4.30 14.28
N ASN A 259 -12.92 -4.84 15.30
CA ASN A 259 -11.83 -5.81 15.12
C ASN A 259 -12.17 -6.93 14.15
N HIS A 260 -13.34 -7.57 14.27
CA HIS A 260 -13.74 -8.66 13.38
C HIS A 260 -13.76 -8.26 11.91
N ARG A 261 -14.14 -7.01 11.60
CA ARG A 261 -14.15 -6.51 10.22
C ARG A 261 -12.74 -6.26 9.69
N ILE A 262 -11.87 -5.66 10.50
CA ILE A 262 -10.48 -5.43 10.11
C ILE A 262 -9.73 -6.76 9.97
N MET A 263 -9.93 -7.69 10.91
CA MET A 263 -9.37 -9.04 10.84
C MET A 263 -9.88 -9.83 9.64
N TYR A 264 -11.14 -9.67 9.27
CA TYR A 264 -11.68 -10.25 8.04
C TYR A 264 -10.92 -9.74 6.81
N LEU A 265 -10.78 -8.41 6.65
CA LEU A 265 -10.03 -7.83 5.54
C LEU A 265 -8.55 -8.28 5.55
N TYR A 266 -7.95 -8.37 6.72
CA TYR A 266 -6.58 -8.84 6.87
C TYR A 266 -6.44 -10.30 6.41
N ALA A 267 -7.39 -11.16 6.77
CA ALA A 267 -7.45 -12.55 6.30
C ALA A 267 -7.68 -12.68 4.78
N LYS A 268 -8.33 -11.69 4.13
CA LYS A 268 -8.44 -11.60 2.65
C LYS A 268 -7.15 -11.09 1.99
N GLY A 269 -6.11 -10.79 2.76
CA GLY A 269 -4.83 -10.29 2.26
C GLY A 269 -4.78 -8.78 2.05
N CYS A 270 -5.78 -8.03 2.52
CA CYS A 270 -5.74 -6.58 2.47
C CYS A 270 -4.62 -6.03 3.36
N ARG A 271 -3.88 -5.03 2.85
CA ARG A 271 -2.83 -4.31 3.60
C ARG A 271 -3.26 -2.92 4.04
N TYR A 272 -4.33 -2.39 3.44
CA TYR A 272 -4.90 -1.09 3.76
C TYR A 272 -6.33 -1.30 4.26
N PHE A 273 -6.69 -0.58 5.30
CA PHE A 273 -7.95 -0.74 6.01
C PHE A 273 -8.71 0.58 6.04
N PRO A 274 -10.02 0.59 5.72
CA PRO A 274 -10.79 1.80 5.82
C PRO A 274 -11.06 2.10 7.30
N LEU A 275 -10.55 3.21 7.81
CA LEU A 275 -10.79 3.69 9.17
C LEU A 275 -11.48 5.06 9.13
N LYS A 276 -12.46 5.26 10.01
CA LYS A 276 -13.15 6.53 10.19
C LYS A 276 -12.50 7.32 11.32
N ILE A 277 -11.79 8.38 11.00
CA ILE A 277 -11.01 9.19 11.95
C ILE A 277 -11.47 10.64 11.96
N SER A 278 -11.12 11.38 13.02
CA SER A 278 -11.36 12.82 13.06
C SER A 278 -10.46 13.56 12.08
N ARG A 279 -10.89 14.73 11.57
CA ARG A 279 -10.00 15.59 10.77
C ARG A 279 -8.73 16.00 11.52
N LYS A 280 -8.84 16.21 12.84
CA LYS A 280 -7.69 16.54 13.70
C LYS A 280 -6.65 15.42 13.70
N ASP A 281 -7.11 14.18 13.85
CA ASP A 281 -6.23 13.00 13.82
C ASP A 281 -5.61 12.79 12.44
N PHE A 282 -6.37 13.04 11.38
CA PHE A 282 -5.83 13.02 10.02
C PHE A 282 -4.70 14.04 9.84
N CYS A 283 -4.86 15.28 10.34
CA CYS A 283 -3.81 16.29 10.30
C CYS A 283 -2.57 15.90 11.12
N LYS A 284 -2.75 15.20 12.26
CA LYS A 284 -1.60 14.65 13.01
C LYS A 284 -0.87 13.56 12.22
N TRP A 285 -1.60 12.68 11.55
CA TRP A 285 -1.03 11.60 10.75
C TRP A 285 -0.29 12.11 9.50
N GLN A 286 -0.74 13.21 8.91
CA GLN A 286 -0.01 13.92 7.86
C GLN A 286 1.34 14.51 8.34
N GLY A 287 1.56 14.52 9.65
CA GLY A 287 2.78 15.06 10.26
C GLY A 287 2.94 16.57 10.04
N MET A 288 4.03 17.09 10.61
CA MET A 288 4.45 18.49 10.41
C MET A 288 5.52 18.61 9.32
N GLU A 289 6.17 17.49 8.98
CA GLU A 289 7.26 17.44 8.01
C GLU A 289 6.72 17.45 6.58
N ALA A 290 7.30 18.31 5.73
CA ALA A 290 6.91 18.37 4.33
C ALA A 290 7.39 17.13 3.56
N VAL A 291 6.45 16.45 2.91
CA VAL A 291 6.75 15.41 1.92
C VAL A 291 7.16 16.10 0.63
N THR A 292 8.39 15.85 0.19
CA THR A 292 8.97 16.43 -1.04
C THR A 292 9.07 15.36 -2.13
N PRO A 293 8.98 15.72 -3.42
CA PRO A 293 9.16 14.76 -4.51
C PRO A 293 10.48 13.96 -4.42
N ASP A 294 11.60 14.62 -4.10
CA ASP A 294 12.90 13.97 -3.85
C ASP A 294 12.84 12.90 -2.76
N LEU A 295 12.03 13.13 -1.71
CA LEU A 295 11.90 12.16 -0.63
C LEU A 295 11.24 10.89 -1.16
N ILE A 296 10.18 11.03 -1.96
CA ILE A 296 9.41 9.93 -2.51
C ILE A 296 10.24 9.10 -3.50
N GLU A 297 10.97 9.76 -4.39
CA GLU A 297 11.84 9.09 -5.37
C GLU A 297 12.95 8.25 -4.72
N ARG A 298 13.33 8.59 -3.48
CA ARG A 298 14.38 7.90 -2.73
C ARG A 298 13.89 6.73 -1.89
N ILE A 299 12.57 6.56 -1.72
CA ILE A 299 12.01 5.51 -0.89
C ILE A 299 12.09 4.16 -1.60
N THR A 300 12.58 3.16 -0.88
CA THR A 300 12.64 1.77 -1.35
C THR A 300 11.90 0.79 -0.44
N TYR A 301 11.27 1.28 0.64
CA TYR A 301 10.46 0.50 1.59
C TYR A 301 9.09 1.16 1.85
N PRO A 302 8.05 0.40 2.23
CA PRO A 302 6.75 0.98 2.55
C PRO A 302 6.84 2.05 3.66
N ILE A 303 6.14 3.16 3.49
CA ILE A 303 6.07 4.25 4.47
C ILE A 303 4.61 4.44 4.85
N SER A 304 4.29 4.31 6.15
CA SER A 304 2.92 4.34 6.66
C SER A 304 2.33 5.76 6.77
N HIS A 305 2.64 6.64 5.81
CA HIS A 305 2.21 8.03 5.73
C HIS A 305 1.25 8.21 4.55
N PRO A 306 0.18 9.03 4.66
CA PRO A 306 -0.88 9.08 3.65
C PRO A 306 -0.39 9.49 2.26
N ALA A 307 0.68 10.30 2.17
CA ALA A 307 1.27 10.70 0.88
C ALA A 307 1.96 9.56 0.12
N PHE A 308 2.26 8.42 0.77
CA PHE A 308 3.00 7.30 0.19
C PHE A 308 2.09 6.12 -0.19
N GLN A 309 0.78 6.23 0.03
CA GLN A 309 -0.15 5.12 -0.16
C GLN A 309 -0.13 4.52 -1.58
N TYR A 310 0.14 5.34 -2.59
CA TYR A 310 0.16 4.93 -4.00
C TYR A 310 1.57 4.73 -4.55
N VAL A 311 2.59 4.87 -3.72
CA VAL A 311 3.99 4.63 -4.12
C VAL A 311 4.19 3.12 -4.22
N ILE A 312 4.42 2.63 -5.44
CA ILE A 312 4.76 1.22 -5.66
C ILE A 312 6.21 1.01 -5.23
N VAL A 313 6.37 0.12 -4.26
CA VAL A 313 7.67 -0.34 -3.79
C VAL A 313 7.88 -1.78 -4.27
N HIS A 314 9.12 -2.15 -4.60
CA HIS A 314 9.49 -3.52 -4.98
C HIS A 314 9.71 -4.40 -3.73
N GLY A 315 9.53 -5.73 -3.85
CA GLY A 315 9.80 -6.65 -2.74
C GLY A 315 8.81 -6.58 -1.57
N VAL A 316 7.68 -5.89 -1.74
CA VAL A 316 6.70 -5.67 -0.66
C VAL A 316 6.18 -6.98 -0.06
N GLY A 317 6.04 -8.04 -0.85
CA GLY A 317 5.65 -9.36 -0.34
C GLY A 317 6.56 -9.87 0.78
N GLU A 318 7.88 -9.77 0.58
CA GLU A 318 8.90 -10.24 1.52
C GLU A 318 8.92 -9.37 2.79
N ILE A 319 8.85 -8.05 2.63
CA ILE A 319 8.80 -7.09 3.74
C ILE A 319 7.61 -7.38 4.66
N TYR A 320 6.41 -7.61 4.10
CA TYR A 320 5.23 -7.91 4.90
C TYR A 320 5.24 -9.32 5.48
N HIS A 321 5.95 -10.27 4.87
CA HIS A 321 6.17 -11.58 5.46
C HIS A 321 7.00 -11.45 6.74
N THR A 322 8.15 -10.76 6.68
CA THR A 322 8.95 -10.48 7.88
C THR A 322 8.17 -9.67 8.91
N PHE A 323 7.42 -8.65 8.49
CA PHE A 323 6.58 -7.86 9.40
C PHE A 323 5.60 -8.74 10.18
N LYS A 324 4.92 -9.66 9.48
CA LYS A 324 4.00 -10.61 10.10
C LYS A 324 4.73 -11.53 11.08
N SER A 325 5.91 -12.03 10.74
CA SER A 325 6.72 -12.85 11.66
C SER A 325 7.10 -12.08 12.92
N ILE A 326 7.49 -10.81 12.80
CA ILE A 326 7.78 -9.95 13.95
C ILE A 326 6.54 -9.81 14.84
N GLU A 327 5.39 -9.51 14.26
CA GLU A 327 4.14 -9.37 15.01
C GLU A 327 3.76 -10.68 15.72
N GLU A 328 3.83 -11.83 15.03
CA GLU A 328 3.51 -13.13 15.62
C GLU A 328 4.46 -13.51 16.77
N SER A 329 5.75 -13.19 16.65
CA SER A 329 6.77 -13.53 17.66
C SER A 329 6.82 -12.55 18.83
N TYR A 330 6.71 -11.24 18.57
CA TYR A 330 7.03 -10.19 19.53
C TYR A 330 5.86 -9.28 19.89
N GLY A 331 4.78 -9.24 19.11
CA GLY A 331 3.72 -8.24 19.34
C GLY A 331 2.96 -8.44 20.66
N HIS A 332 2.99 -9.63 21.26
CA HIS A 332 2.44 -9.90 22.62
C HIS A 332 3.46 -9.75 23.73
N VAL A 333 4.75 -9.69 23.39
CA VAL A 333 5.84 -9.65 24.35
C VAL A 333 5.92 -8.22 24.93
N ASP A 334 6.28 -8.14 26.21
CA ASP A 334 6.67 -6.86 26.82
C ASP A 334 8.13 -6.57 26.46
N LEU A 335 8.34 -5.55 25.63
CA LEU A 335 9.66 -5.12 25.18
C LEU A 335 10.19 -3.92 25.96
N SER A 336 9.50 -3.48 27.02
CA SER A 336 9.84 -2.26 27.78
C SER A 336 11.22 -2.27 28.44
N ASN A 337 11.88 -3.43 28.52
CA ASN A 337 13.24 -3.60 28.99
C ASN A 337 14.23 -4.09 27.92
N LYS A 338 13.78 -4.21 26.66
CA LYS A 338 14.56 -4.77 25.55
C LYS A 338 15.23 -3.69 24.71
N LYS A 339 16.48 -3.93 24.30
CA LYS A 339 17.26 -3.08 23.39
C LYS A 339 17.33 -3.74 22.02
N ILE A 340 16.98 -2.98 20.99
CA ILE A 340 16.86 -3.45 19.62
C ILE A 340 17.91 -2.78 18.75
N LEU A 341 18.60 -3.57 17.92
CA LEU A 341 19.50 -3.07 16.89
C LEU A 341 19.03 -3.53 15.50
N ASP A 342 18.78 -2.58 14.61
CA ASP A 342 18.38 -2.83 13.24
C ASP A 342 19.56 -2.57 12.27
N LEU A 343 20.09 -3.65 11.71
CA LEU A 343 21.14 -3.70 10.67
C LEU A 343 20.55 -4.18 9.32
N SER A 344 19.23 -4.20 9.17
CA SER A 344 18.58 -4.76 7.99
C SER A 344 18.65 -3.84 6.76
N HIS A 345 19.03 -2.57 6.95
CA HIS A 345 19.01 -1.52 5.92
C HIS A 345 17.63 -1.34 5.26
N THR A 346 16.55 -1.51 6.02
CA THR A 346 15.15 -1.41 5.54
C THR A 346 14.55 -0.02 5.71
N GLU A 347 15.36 1.03 5.58
CA GLU A 347 14.93 2.42 5.84
C GLU A 347 14.31 2.62 7.23
N GLY A 348 14.68 1.77 8.19
CA GLY A 348 14.18 1.77 9.57
C GLY A 348 12.75 1.24 9.70
N PHE A 349 12.22 0.54 8.67
CA PHE A 349 10.85 0.04 8.64
C PHE A 349 10.54 -0.83 9.87
N PHE A 350 11.39 -1.81 10.16
CA PHE A 350 11.18 -2.71 11.31
C PHE A 350 11.52 -2.05 12.64
N ALA A 351 12.58 -1.22 12.70
CA ALA A 351 12.89 -0.41 13.89
C ALA A 351 11.71 0.43 14.37
N ARG A 352 10.97 1.08 13.46
CA ARG A 352 9.76 1.85 13.80
C ARG A 352 8.67 0.98 14.43
N GLN A 353 8.54 -0.27 14.01
CA GLN A 353 7.58 -1.19 14.62
C GLN A 353 8.00 -1.59 16.03
N PHE A 354 9.28 -1.91 16.25
CA PHE A 354 9.79 -2.16 17.59
C PHE A 354 9.65 -0.95 18.54
N ALA A 355 9.83 0.27 18.02
CA ALA A 355 9.60 1.49 18.80
C ALA A 355 8.12 1.61 19.22
N ARG A 356 7.18 1.34 18.31
CA ARG A 356 5.73 1.31 18.63
C ARG A 356 5.35 0.19 19.60
N MET A 357 6.07 -0.93 19.55
CA MET A 357 5.97 -2.03 20.53
C MET A 357 6.60 -1.70 21.90
N LYS A 358 6.98 -0.44 22.13
CA LYS A 358 7.47 0.08 23.42
C LYS A 358 8.83 -0.50 23.83
N ALA A 359 9.66 -0.89 22.86
CA ALA A 359 11.04 -1.28 23.16
C ALA A 359 11.78 -0.16 23.91
N SER A 360 12.58 -0.54 24.92
CA SER A 360 13.28 0.44 25.78
C SER A 360 14.26 1.34 25.02
N LYS A 361 14.90 0.78 23.99
CA LYS A 361 15.83 1.46 23.12
C LYS A 361 15.81 0.79 21.75
N VAL A 362 15.69 1.59 20.69
CA VAL A 362 15.78 1.11 19.31
C VAL A 362 16.85 1.90 18.59
N ILE A 363 17.79 1.19 17.96
CA ILE A 363 18.90 1.76 17.23
C ILE A 363 18.86 1.26 15.79
N VAL A 364 19.12 2.14 14.83
CA VAL A 364 19.32 1.79 13.43
C VAL A 364 20.74 2.15 13.02
N ALA A 365 21.45 1.16 12.49
CA ALA A 365 22.75 1.41 11.87
C ALA A 365 22.55 1.85 10.44
N VAL A 366 23.14 2.99 10.10
CA VAL A 366 23.03 3.55 8.76
C VAL A 366 24.35 4.11 8.31
N LYS A 367 24.58 4.12 7.01
CA LYS A 367 25.68 4.88 6.41
C LYS A 367 25.57 6.35 6.75
N ALA A 368 26.70 7.01 7.00
CA ALA A 368 26.79 8.42 7.35
C ALA A 368 25.96 9.32 6.43
N GLU A 369 26.03 9.09 5.12
CA GLU A 369 25.32 9.90 4.11
C GLU A 369 23.79 9.74 4.15
N LYS A 370 23.27 8.71 4.84
CA LYS A 370 21.83 8.44 4.97
C LYS A 370 21.24 8.88 6.32
N LEU A 371 22.04 9.32 7.28
CA LEU A 371 21.57 9.72 8.62
C LEU A 371 20.42 10.74 8.56
N ALA A 372 20.63 11.85 7.86
CA ALA A 372 19.63 12.92 7.74
C ALA A 372 18.32 12.46 7.06
N PHE A 373 18.41 11.51 6.13
CA PHE A 373 17.25 10.93 5.47
C PHE A 373 16.42 10.08 6.45
N TYR A 374 17.07 9.22 7.23
CA TYR A 374 16.38 8.39 8.24
C TYR A 374 15.78 9.24 9.36
N GLU A 375 16.47 10.29 9.81
CA GLU A 375 15.93 11.25 10.78
C GLU A 375 14.62 11.87 10.27
N LYS A 376 14.62 12.34 9.02
CA LYS A 376 13.44 12.93 8.40
C LYS A 376 12.31 11.91 8.31
N LEU A 377 12.58 10.66 7.93
CA LEU A 377 11.57 9.60 7.89
C LEU A 377 11.00 9.28 9.27
N ASN A 378 11.83 9.20 10.31
CA ASN A 378 11.38 8.92 11.66
C ASN A 378 10.48 10.04 12.22
N ARG A 379 10.81 11.32 11.94
CA ARG A 379 9.94 12.47 12.26
C ARG A 379 8.63 12.43 11.49
N LEU A 380 8.69 12.17 10.18
CA LEU A 380 7.50 12.05 9.32
C LEU A 380 6.53 10.95 9.80
N MET A 381 7.09 9.88 10.37
CA MET A 381 6.33 8.73 10.87
C MET A 381 5.91 8.84 12.35
N CYS A 382 6.13 10.01 12.97
CA CYS A 382 5.84 10.30 14.38
C CYS A 382 6.52 9.33 15.36
N VAL A 383 7.76 8.94 15.05
CA VAL A 383 8.60 8.06 15.88
C VAL A 383 10.04 8.59 15.95
N PRO A 384 10.25 9.82 16.48
CA PRO A 384 11.54 10.51 16.43
C PRO A 384 12.60 9.90 17.36
N ASP A 385 12.22 9.12 18.37
CA ASP A 385 13.10 8.66 19.45
C ASP A 385 13.97 7.45 19.07
N ILE A 386 14.04 7.11 17.79
CA ILE A 386 14.93 6.05 17.29
C ILE A 386 16.34 6.61 17.15
N GLU A 387 17.29 5.99 17.84
CA GLU A 387 18.70 6.38 17.75
C GLU A 387 19.27 5.93 16.41
N LEU A 388 19.95 6.84 15.72
CA LEU A 388 20.67 6.52 14.49
C LEU A 388 22.17 6.58 14.78
N VAL A 389 22.88 5.56 14.34
CA VAL A 389 24.33 5.48 14.47
C VAL A 389 24.96 5.16 13.13
N ASP A 390 26.19 5.65 12.93
CA ASP A 390 26.99 5.29 11.77
C ASP A 390 27.37 3.79 11.87
N GLU A 391 27.05 3.04 10.82
CA GLU A 391 27.32 1.59 10.76
C GLU A 391 28.80 1.25 10.95
N SER A 392 29.72 2.15 10.57
CA SER A 392 31.16 1.96 10.76
C SER A 392 31.60 1.89 12.23
N VAL A 393 30.74 2.29 13.17
CA VAL A 393 31.02 2.31 14.60
C VAL A 393 30.51 1.04 15.31
N ILE A 394 29.72 0.20 14.64
CA ILE A 394 29.03 -0.95 15.27
C ILE A 394 29.89 -2.20 15.43
N GLU A 395 30.97 -2.36 14.66
CA GLU A 395 31.75 -3.62 14.56
C GLU A 395 32.30 -4.16 15.91
N SER A 396 32.23 -3.40 17.02
CA SER A 396 32.67 -3.83 18.36
C SER A 396 31.56 -3.93 19.43
N ALA A 397 30.29 -3.62 19.11
CA ALA A 397 29.24 -3.34 20.11
C ALA A 397 28.02 -4.28 20.08
N GLU A 398 28.00 -5.31 19.24
CA GLU A 398 26.84 -6.20 19.04
C GLU A 398 26.45 -7.01 20.29
N LEU A 399 27.32 -7.09 21.29
CA LEU A 399 27.12 -7.84 22.55
C LEU A 399 26.14 -7.18 23.54
N ASN A 400 25.54 -6.02 23.22
CA ASN A 400 24.73 -5.23 24.15
C ASN A 400 23.24 -5.09 23.77
N TYR A 401 22.77 -5.86 22.80
CA TYR A 401 21.40 -5.80 22.30
C TYR A 401 20.68 -7.13 22.53
N ASP A 402 19.41 -7.06 22.93
CA ASP A 402 18.59 -8.25 23.14
C ASP A 402 18.12 -8.85 21.81
N ILE A 403 17.78 -8.00 20.86
CA ILE A 403 17.24 -8.39 19.55
C ILE A 403 18.01 -7.65 18.46
N ILE A 404 18.50 -8.40 17.48
CA ILE A 404 19.24 -7.86 16.33
C ILE A 404 18.54 -8.29 15.04
N LEU A 405 18.28 -7.33 14.16
CA LEU A 405 17.77 -7.58 12.81
C LEU A 405 18.91 -7.44 11.80
N ARG A 406 19.11 -8.42 10.92
CA ARG A 406 20.12 -8.38 9.85
C ARG A 406 19.53 -8.92 8.56
N LYS A 407 20.08 -8.52 7.42
CA LYS A 407 19.85 -9.28 6.18
C LYS A 407 20.77 -10.49 6.15
N ASP A 408 20.22 -11.65 5.82
CA ASP A 408 20.97 -12.88 5.60
C ASP A 408 21.63 -12.89 4.20
N SER A 409 22.30 -13.99 3.87
CA SER A 409 23.02 -14.15 2.60
C SER A 409 22.13 -14.15 1.35
N ILE A 410 20.82 -14.33 1.50
CA ILE A 410 19.83 -14.27 0.43
C ILE A 410 19.02 -12.97 0.44
N GLY A 411 19.36 -12.02 1.32
CA GLY A 411 18.76 -10.69 1.42
C GLY A 411 17.49 -10.61 2.26
N MET A 412 17.08 -11.70 2.92
CA MET A 412 15.94 -11.76 3.83
C MET A 412 16.33 -11.25 5.21
N VAL A 413 15.39 -10.64 5.93
CA VAL A 413 15.67 -10.17 7.29
C VAL A 413 15.58 -11.33 8.29
N GLU A 414 16.70 -11.66 8.88
CA GLU A 414 16.87 -12.58 10.01
C GLU A 414 16.82 -11.80 11.33
N ILE A 415 16.19 -12.41 12.34
CA ILE A 415 16.06 -11.84 13.69
C ILE A 415 16.77 -12.79 14.64
N THR A 416 17.77 -12.27 15.34
CA THR A 416 18.52 -13.02 16.36
C THR A 416 18.19 -12.46 17.74
N GLU A 417 17.70 -13.33 18.63
CA GLU A 417 17.56 -13.01 20.06
C GLU A 417 18.81 -13.50 20.81
N GLN A 418 19.48 -12.59 21.51
CA GLN A 418 20.61 -12.96 22.37
C GLN A 418 20.06 -13.50 23.69
N THR A 419 19.82 -14.80 23.76
CA THR A 419 19.43 -15.47 25.01
C THR A 419 20.67 -15.70 25.88
N GLY A 420 20.79 -14.92 26.96
CA GLY A 420 21.78 -15.15 28.02
C GLY A 420 22.77 -14.01 28.25
N LYS A 421 22.35 -13.03 29.04
CA LYS A 421 23.23 -12.45 30.05
C LYS A 421 22.68 -12.87 31.40
N ASN A 422 23.29 -13.88 32.01
CA ASN A 422 23.23 -13.98 33.47
C ASN A 422 23.77 -12.65 33.98
N TYR A 423 22.87 -11.82 34.52
CA TYR A 423 23.30 -10.77 35.43
C TYR A 423 23.81 -11.51 36.67
N GLU A 424 25.12 -11.75 36.73
CA GLU A 424 25.81 -12.09 37.99
C GLU A 424 25.81 -10.88 38.93
#